data_AF-A0A7S1C8Y2-F1
#
_entry.id   AF-A0A7S1C8Y2-F1
#
_cell.length_a   1.000
_cell.length_b   1.000
_cell.length_c   1.000
_cell.angle_alpha   90.00
_cell.angle_beta   90.00
_cell.angle_gamma   90.00
#
_symmetry.space_group_name_H-M   'P 1'
#
loop_
_entity.id
_entity.type
_entity.pdbx_description
1 polymer ?
#
loop_
_entity_poly.entity_id
_entity_poly.type
_entity_poly.pdbx_seq_one_letter_code
_entity_poly.pdbx_strand_id
1 'polypeptide(L)'
;GGGGGGGDGGSIDVEAFPSSLTAPNAALFRSLPKAIRVQLLLDRDAHGNVAVSKIETERLLSGMVAAELERLRARGEYKGHFDSQLHFFGYEGRSGLPSAFDARYCYALGATAAALVARRQTAMIASVRNLNAPADEWVCGGAAVPPLLNIERRAGKDKPVIRKALTELDGAPFAALAACRDAWAVGDWYRTPGPIQFQGGGCDYTSVSLRLELGGAAALKEYLSAGFNTTDDAGDAGGDGG
;
A
#
# COMPACT_ATOMS: atom_id res chain seq x y z
N GLY A 1 -2.76 27.99 -38.50
CA GLY A 1 -2.18 29.00 -37.61
C GLY A 1 -2.97 29.02 -36.33
N GLY A 2 -2.32 28.77 -35.21
CA GLY A 2 -2.95 28.65 -33.90
C GLY A 2 -2.01 27.93 -32.94
N GLY A 3 -0.87 28.58 -32.63
CA GLY A 3 0.15 28.05 -31.75
C GLY A 3 -0.37 27.94 -30.32
N GLY A 4 -0.50 26.70 -29.84
CA GLY A 4 -0.56 26.41 -28.41
C GLY A 4 0.87 26.42 -27.88
N GLY A 5 1.22 27.47 -27.14
CA GLY A 5 2.50 27.58 -26.45
C GLY A 5 2.67 26.41 -25.48
N GLY A 6 3.54 25.46 -25.84
CA GLY A 6 4.17 24.58 -24.89
C GLY A 6 4.98 25.45 -23.94
N GLY A 7 4.57 25.53 -22.67
CA GLY A 7 5.36 26.19 -21.65
C GLY A 7 6.72 25.50 -21.56
N ASP A 8 7.79 26.31 -21.61
CA ASP A 8 9.16 25.91 -21.39
C ASP A 8 9.26 25.06 -20.11
N GLY A 9 9.43 23.75 -20.29
CA GLY A 9 9.87 22.84 -19.24
C GLY A 9 11.35 23.10 -18.95
N GLY A 10 11.65 24.21 -18.30
CA GLY A 10 12.99 24.51 -17.82
C GLY A 10 13.43 23.39 -16.87
N SER A 11 14.39 22.57 -17.30
CA SER A 11 14.97 21.54 -16.44
C SER A 11 15.52 22.20 -15.18
N ILE A 12 14.96 21.90 -14.01
CA ILE A 12 15.43 22.44 -12.74
C ILE A 12 16.86 21.95 -12.53
N ASP A 13 17.80 22.89 -12.43
CA ASP A 13 19.18 22.56 -12.06
C ASP A 13 19.22 22.11 -10.59
N VAL A 14 19.45 20.82 -10.41
CA VAL A 14 19.46 20.12 -9.12
C VAL A 14 20.53 20.70 -8.17
N GLU A 15 21.65 21.19 -8.71
CA GLU A 15 22.73 21.73 -7.89
C GLU A 15 22.48 23.20 -7.50
N ALA A 16 21.75 23.96 -8.33
CA ALA A 16 21.36 25.34 -8.03
C ALA A 16 20.12 25.44 -7.14
N PHE A 17 19.21 24.46 -7.21
CA PHE A 17 17.94 24.43 -6.45
C PHE A 17 18.05 24.69 -4.94
N PRO A 18 19.07 24.20 -4.20
CA PRO A 18 19.20 24.46 -2.77
C PRO A 18 19.29 25.95 -2.41
N SER A 19 19.72 26.82 -3.34
CA SER A 19 19.77 28.28 -3.13
C SER A 19 18.38 28.91 -3.02
N SER A 20 17.34 28.22 -3.51
CA SER A 20 15.93 28.63 -3.39
C SER A 20 15.27 28.13 -2.11
N LEU A 21 15.98 27.39 -1.27
CA LEU A 21 15.47 26.80 -0.03
C LEU A 21 15.96 27.56 1.20
N THR A 22 15.25 27.41 2.32
CA THR A 22 15.76 27.82 3.63
C THR A 22 17.03 27.04 3.97
N ALA A 23 17.94 27.61 4.76
CA ALA A 23 19.20 26.96 5.10
C ALA A 23 19.03 25.52 5.65
N PRO A 24 18.07 25.23 6.55
CA PRO A 24 17.81 23.85 7.01
C PRO A 24 17.36 22.91 5.88
N ASN A 25 16.46 23.37 5.00
CA ASN A 25 15.95 22.56 3.89
C ASN A 25 17.03 22.34 2.82
N ALA A 26 17.88 23.33 2.56
CA ALA A 26 19.01 23.23 1.66
C ALA A 26 20.04 22.21 2.18
N ALA A 27 20.32 22.21 3.49
CA ALA A 27 21.21 21.24 4.12
C ALA A 27 20.63 19.82 4.03
N LEU A 28 19.35 19.64 4.36
CA LEU A 28 18.67 18.35 4.23
C LEU A 28 18.68 17.86 2.78
N PHE A 29 18.33 18.70 1.82
CA PHE A 29 18.33 18.34 0.41
C PHE A 29 19.73 17.90 -0.06
N ARG A 30 20.78 18.62 0.33
CA ARG A 30 22.17 18.26 0.01
C ARG A 30 22.61 16.93 0.64
N SER A 31 22.06 16.55 1.80
CA SER A 31 22.37 15.29 2.47
C SER A 31 21.86 14.06 1.71
N LEU A 32 20.88 14.24 0.80
CA LEU A 32 20.32 13.14 0.02
C LEU A 32 21.24 12.77 -1.17
N PRO A 33 21.26 11.48 -1.58
CA PRO A 33 21.93 11.06 -2.80
C PRO A 33 21.43 11.84 -4.02
N LYS A 34 22.33 12.17 -4.95
CA LYS A 34 22.01 12.97 -6.14
C LYS A 34 20.82 12.41 -6.94
N ALA A 35 20.72 11.09 -7.10
CA ALA A 35 19.62 10.44 -7.80
C ALA A 35 18.24 10.76 -7.16
N ILE A 36 18.17 10.75 -5.83
CA ILE A 36 16.94 11.08 -5.09
C ILE A 36 16.61 12.57 -5.22
N ARG A 37 17.62 13.44 -5.18
CA ARG A 37 17.43 14.89 -5.40
C ARG A 37 16.80 15.19 -6.76
N VAL A 38 17.25 14.51 -7.81
CA VAL A 38 16.65 14.60 -9.15
C VAL A 38 15.19 14.15 -9.12
N GLN A 39 14.89 13.00 -8.49
CA GLN A 39 13.55 12.42 -8.44
C GLN A 39 12.54 13.31 -7.67
N LEU A 40 12.99 14.00 -6.62
CA LEU A 40 12.17 14.95 -5.86
C LEU A 40 11.78 16.20 -6.67
N LEU A 41 12.53 16.51 -7.73
CA LEU A 41 12.31 17.66 -8.60
C LEU A 41 11.55 17.30 -9.89
N LEU A 42 11.10 16.05 -10.03
CA LEU A 42 10.26 15.64 -11.15
C LEU A 42 8.92 16.38 -11.15
N ASP A 43 8.40 16.59 -12.36
CA ASP A 43 7.11 17.23 -12.56
C ASP A 43 5.97 16.47 -11.87
N ARG A 44 5.00 17.25 -11.39
CA ARG A 44 3.75 16.74 -10.81
C ARG A 44 2.87 16.13 -11.90
N ASP A 45 2.02 15.19 -11.50
CA ASP A 45 1.02 14.61 -12.40
C ASP A 45 -0.06 15.63 -12.81
N ALA A 46 -0.96 15.23 -13.72
CA ALA A 46 -2.06 16.06 -14.21
C ALA A 46 -3.02 16.55 -13.10
N HIS A 47 -2.98 15.94 -11.91
CA HIS A 47 -3.79 16.31 -10.75
C HIS A 47 -3.01 17.14 -9.71
N GLY A 48 -1.74 17.43 -9.97
CA GLY A 48 -0.85 18.20 -9.10
C GLY A 48 -0.22 17.37 -7.98
N ASN A 49 -0.28 16.04 -8.03
CA ASN A 49 0.38 15.17 -7.06
C ASN A 49 1.86 14.98 -7.42
N VAL A 50 2.70 14.80 -6.40
CA VAL A 50 4.09 14.36 -6.60
C VAL A 50 4.08 12.93 -7.14
N ALA A 51 4.91 12.65 -8.14
CA ALA A 51 5.05 11.32 -8.74
C ALA A 51 5.84 10.38 -7.81
N VAL A 52 5.28 10.07 -6.64
CA VAL A 52 5.94 9.27 -5.60
C VAL A 52 6.38 7.89 -6.07
N SER A 53 5.68 7.29 -7.04
CA SER A 53 6.04 6.01 -7.64
C SER A 53 7.32 6.07 -8.50
N LYS A 54 7.84 7.26 -8.79
CA LYS A 54 9.12 7.47 -9.48
C LYS A 54 10.27 7.75 -8.51
N ILE A 55 9.98 7.84 -7.21
CA ILE A 55 10.99 8.04 -6.18
C ILE A 55 11.42 6.66 -5.68
N GLU A 56 12.66 6.28 -5.97
CA GLU A 56 13.31 5.02 -5.56
C GLU A 56 13.62 5.06 -4.06
N THR A 57 12.57 5.02 -3.24
CA THR A 57 12.67 5.13 -1.78
C THR A 57 13.42 3.93 -1.18
N GLU A 58 13.23 2.74 -1.74
CA GLU A 58 13.94 1.52 -1.38
C GLU A 58 15.45 1.65 -1.62
N ARG A 59 15.87 2.31 -2.71
CA ARG A 59 17.28 2.58 -3.01
C ARG A 59 17.87 3.60 -2.02
N LEU A 60 17.10 4.63 -1.66
CA LEU A 60 17.51 5.58 -0.62
C LEU A 60 17.76 4.87 0.71
N LEU A 61 16.79 4.07 1.17
CA LEU A 61 16.88 3.37 2.45
C LEU A 61 18.05 2.37 2.46
N SER A 62 18.20 1.56 1.41
CA SER A 62 19.33 0.62 1.29
C SER A 62 20.67 1.35 1.31
N GLY A 63 20.81 2.45 0.57
CA GLY A 63 22.03 3.26 0.55
C GLY A 63 22.37 3.87 1.92
N MET A 64 21.37 4.33 2.66
CA MET A 64 21.56 4.84 4.03
C MET A 64 21.99 3.74 5.00
N VAL A 65 21.39 2.55 4.91
CA VAL A 65 21.78 1.39 5.72
C VAL A 65 23.21 0.96 5.40
N ALA A 66 23.57 0.86 4.11
CA ALA A 66 24.93 0.52 3.70
C ALA A 66 25.96 1.50 4.27
N ALA A 67 25.70 2.81 4.17
CA ALA A 67 26.59 3.84 4.71
C ALA A 67 26.76 3.72 6.24
N GLU A 68 25.69 3.44 6.97
CA GLU A 68 25.74 3.24 8.42
C GLU A 68 26.50 1.95 8.80
N LEU A 69 26.30 0.87 8.05
CA LEU A 69 27.03 -0.39 8.27
C LEU A 69 28.54 -0.25 7.97
N GLU A 70 28.94 0.54 6.97
CA GLU A 70 30.35 0.88 6.75
C GLU A 70 30.93 1.68 7.92
N ARG A 71 30.18 2.65 8.43
CA ARG A 71 30.58 3.44 9.62
C ARG A 71 30.76 2.54 10.84
N LEU A 72 29.87 1.56 11.03
CA LEU A 72 29.97 0.57 12.10
C LEU A 72 31.17 -0.37 11.89
N ARG A 73 31.44 -0.79 10.66
CA ARG A 73 32.59 -1.64 10.31
C ARG A 73 33.91 -0.92 10.58
N ALA A 74 34.02 0.36 10.24
CA ALA A 74 35.20 1.18 10.52
C ALA A 74 35.52 1.31 12.02
N ARG A 75 34.50 1.18 12.88
CA ARG A 75 34.64 1.14 14.36
C ARG A 75 34.83 -0.27 14.93
N GLY A 76 34.80 -1.30 14.10
CA GLY A 76 34.87 -2.70 14.53
C GLY A 76 33.58 -3.25 15.16
N GLU A 77 32.47 -2.52 15.07
CA GLU A 77 31.17 -2.88 15.67
C GLU A 77 30.31 -3.77 14.75
N TYR A 78 30.64 -3.85 13.46
CA TYR A 78 29.94 -4.69 12.48
C TYR A 78 30.93 -5.59 11.71
N LYS A 79 30.70 -6.91 11.77
CA LYS A 79 31.51 -7.93 11.10
C LYS A 79 30.75 -8.68 10.00
N GLY A 80 29.48 -8.34 9.78
CA GLY A 80 28.63 -9.00 8.80
C GLY A 80 28.90 -8.55 7.36
N HIS A 81 28.32 -9.30 6.43
CA HIS A 81 28.23 -8.94 5.03
C HIS A 81 26.82 -8.40 4.75
N PHE A 82 26.74 -7.26 4.05
CA PHE A 82 25.47 -6.67 3.64
C PHE A 82 25.46 -6.60 2.13
N ASP A 83 24.47 -7.27 1.53
CA ASP A 83 24.15 -7.20 0.12
C ASP A 83 22.64 -7.01 -0.01
N SER A 84 22.21 -6.16 -0.94
CA SER A 84 20.81 -5.74 -1.03
C SER A 84 20.26 -5.97 -2.42
N GLN A 85 19.09 -6.60 -2.48
CA GLN A 85 18.28 -6.70 -3.69
C GLN A 85 17.04 -5.82 -3.54
N LEU A 86 16.78 -5.01 -4.55
CA LEU A 86 15.70 -4.02 -4.52
C LEU A 86 14.57 -4.50 -5.43
N HIS A 87 13.34 -4.38 -4.93
CA HIS A 87 12.14 -4.73 -5.67
C HIS A 87 11.13 -3.59 -5.59
N PHE A 88 10.41 -3.35 -6.67
CA PHE A 88 9.32 -2.39 -6.72
C PHE A 88 8.12 -3.03 -7.41
N PHE A 89 7.25 -3.65 -6.62
CA PHE A 89 6.03 -4.29 -7.10
C PHE A 89 4.88 -3.28 -7.09
N GLY A 90 4.26 -3.05 -8.24
CA GLY A 90 3.17 -2.10 -8.38
C GLY A 90 2.36 -2.29 -9.65
N TYR A 91 2.96 -2.10 -10.83
CA TYR A 91 2.22 -2.12 -12.10
C TYR A 91 1.65 -3.50 -12.43
N GLU A 92 2.41 -4.56 -12.17
CA GLU A 92 2.05 -5.96 -12.39
C GLU A 92 0.80 -6.38 -11.59
N GLY A 93 0.52 -5.74 -10.46
CA GLY A 93 -0.65 -6.05 -9.62
C GLY A 93 -1.95 -5.34 -10.03
N ARG A 94 -1.89 -4.34 -10.93
CA ARG A 94 -3.06 -3.47 -11.23
C ARG A 94 -3.97 -3.99 -12.33
N SER A 95 -3.46 -4.87 -13.18
CA SER A 95 -4.19 -5.41 -14.35
C SER A 95 -4.19 -6.93 -14.37
N GLY A 96 -4.02 -7.57 -13.20
CA GLY A 96 -4.16 -9.01 -13.04
C GLY A 96 -5.62 -9.46 -13.05
N LEU A 97 -5.84 -10.77 -13.09
CA LEU A 97 -7.18 -11.34 -12.91
C LEU A 97 -7.69 -11.03 -11.49
N PRO A 98 -8.93 -10.52 -11.33
CA PRO A 98 -9.47 -10.22 -10.02
C PRO A 98 -9.70 -11.50 -9.22
N SER A 99 -9.48 -11.43 -7.90
CA SER A 99 -9.85 -12.51 -6.97
C SER A 99 -11.35 -12.84 -7.07
N ALA A 100 -11.78 -14.01 -6.57
CA ALA A 100 -13.22 -14.31 -6.53
C ALA A 100 -14.00 -13.27 -5.69
N PHE A 101 -13.38 -12.76 -4.62
CA PHE A 101 -13.90 -11.66 -3.83
C PHE A 101 -14.09 -10.38 -4.69
N ASP A 102 -13.04 -9.90 -5.36
CA ASP A 102 -13.12 -8.68 -6.17
C ASP A 102 -14.07 -8.82 -7.35
N ALA A 103 -14.12 -9.99 -7.98
CA ALA A 103 -15.05 -10.27 -9.08
C ALA A 103 -16.51 -10.15 -8.62
N ARG A 104 -16.85 -10.77 -7.48
CA ARG A 104 -18.20 -10.68 -6.89
C ARG A 104 -18.51 -9.26 -6.42
N TYR A 105 -17.57 -8.63 -5.73
CA TYR A 105 -17.73 -7.28 -5.18
C TYR A 105 -17.95 -6.24 -6.29
N CYS A 106 -17.12 -6.26 -7.34
CA CYS A 106 -17.26 -5.37 -8.49
C CYS A 106 -18.58 -5.60 -9.25
N TYR A 107 -18.99 -6.87 -9.41
CA TYR A 107 -20.28 -7.19 -10.03
C TYR A 107 -21.45 -6.63 -9.21
N ALA A 108 -21.43 -6.85 -7.89
CA ALA A 108 -22.44 -6.33 -6.97
C ALA A 108 -22.50 -4.79 -7.00
N LEU A 109 -21.36 -4.10 -7.03
CA LEU A 109 -21.29 -2.64 -7.16
C LEU A 109 -21.94 -2.16 -8.47
N GLY A 110 -21.64 -2.81 -9.60
CA GLY A 110 -22.22 -2.48 -10.90
C GLY A 110 -23.74 -2.67 -10.93
N ALA A 111 -24.23 -3.80 -10.44
CA ALA A 111 -25.67 -4.08 -10.31
C ALA A 111 -26.36 -3.07 -9.38
N THR A 112 -25.72 -2.72 -8.27
CA THR A 112 -26.21 -1.72 -7.32
C THR A 112 -26.31 -0.33 -7.95
N ALA A 113 -25.29 0.08 -8.70
CA ALA A 113 -25.31 1.35 -9.43
C ALA A 113 -26.46 1.40 -10.44
N ALA A 114 -26.69 0.32 -11.20
CA ALA A 114 -27.81 0.23 -12.13
C ALA A 114 -29.17 0.38 -11.41
N ALA A 115 -29.34 -0.28 -10.26
CA ALA A 115 -30.56 -0.16 -9.45
C ALA A 115 -30.77 1.27 -8.90
N LEU A 116 -29.71 1.94 -8.45
CA LEU A 116 -29.77 3.34 -8.00
C LEU A 116 -30.21 4.27 -9.13
N VAL A 117 -29.66 4.09 -10.34
CA VAL A 117 -30.02 4.87 -11.54
C VAL A 117 -31.48 4.61 -11.93
N ALA A 118 -31.92 3.35 -11.94
CA ALA A 118 -33.31 2.99 -12.23
C ALA A 118 -34.30 3.66 -11.26
N ARG A 119 -33.89 3.87 -10.01
CA ARG A 119 -34.66 4.58 -8.98
C ARG A 119 -34.42 6.10 -8.98
N ARG A 120 -33.78 6.64 -10.03
CA ARG A 120 -33.49 8.08 -10.21
C ARG A 120 -32.73 8.72 -9.05
N GLN A 121 -31.91 7.94 -8.36
CA GLN A 121 -31.02 8.45 -7.31
C GLN A 121 -29.80 9.11 -7.95
N THR A 122 -29.33 10.23 -7.40
CA THR A 122 -28.17 11.00 -7.88
C THR A 122 -27.26 11.39 -6.72
N ALA A 123 -26.02 11.76 -7.02
CA ALA A 123 -24.99 12.11 -6.03
C ALA A 123 -24.75 11.00 -4.98
N MET A 124 -24.84 9.74 -5.41
CA MET A 124 -24.60 8.54 -4.60
C MET A 124 -23.39 7.77 -5.13
N ILE A 125 -22.64 7.16 -4.22
CA ILE A 125 -21.65 6.12 -4.52
C ILE A 125 -22.31 4.76 -4.23
N ALA A 126 -22.23 3.82 -5.19
CA ALA A 126 -22.68 2.46 -4.95
C ALA A 126 -21.87 1.84 -3.80
N SER A 127 -22.55 1.18 -2.88
CA SER A 127 -21.96 0.64 -1.65
C SER A 127 -22.46 -0.78 -1.42
N VAL A 128 -21.54 -1.67 -1.09
CA VAL A 128 -21.84 -3.02 -0.61
C VAL A 128 -21.22 -3.16 0.77
N ARG A 129 -22.02 -3.61 1.75
CA ARG A 129 -21.62 -3.79 3.14
C ARG A 129 -21.69 -5.25 3.54
N ASN A 130 -21.19 -5.57 4.73
CA ASN A 130 -21.10 -6.93 5.26
C ASN A 130 -20.14 -7.83 4.46
N LEU A 131 -19.01 -7.27 4.00
CA LEU A 131 -18.07 -7.92 3.07
C LEU A 131 -17.26 -9.08 3.68
N ASN A 132 -17.36 -9.31 5.00
CA ASN A 132 -16.76 -10.48 5.65
C ASN A 132 -17.71 -11.69 5.70
N ALA A 133 -18.98 -11.50 5.34
CA ALA A 133 -19.96 -12.58 5.23
C ALA A 133 -19.95 -13.19 3.81
N PRO A 134 -20.57 -14.37 3.62
CA PRO A 134 -20.88 -14.91 2.31
C PRO A 134 -21.59 -13.89 1.39
N ALA A 135 -21.36 -14.00 0.09
CA ALA A 135 -21.78 -12.96 -0.87
C ALA A 135 -23.30 -12.77 -0.99
N ASP A 136 -24.09 -13.80 -0.65
CA ASP A 136 -25.55 -13.78 -0.55
C ASP A 136 -26.08 -13.01 0.67
N GLU A 137 -25.23 -12.77 1.68
CA GLU A 137 -25.54 -11.96 2.87
C GLU A 137 -25.07 -10.50 2.74
N TRP A 138 -24.53 -10.12 1.59
CA TRP A 138 -24.08 -8.75 1.35
C TRP A 138 -25.23 -7.76 1.23
N VAL A 139 -25.04 -6.57 1.81
CA VAL A 139 -26.06 -5.52 1.81
C VAL A 139 -25.69 -4.43 0.81
N CYS A 140 -26.42 -4.40 -0.30
CA CYS A 140 -26.24 -3.42 -1.39
C CYS A 140 -27.05 -2.15 -1.16
N GLY A 141 -26.48 -0.99 -1.49
CA GLY A 141 -27.13 0.31 -1.36
C GLY A 141 -26.31 1.47 -1.94
N GLY A 142 -26.63 2.69 -1.53
CA GLY A 142 -25.89 3.89 -1.92
C GLY A 142 -25.47 4.72 -0.71
N ALA A 143 -24.26 5.25 -0.74
CA ALA A 143 -23.78 6.26 0.20
C ALA A 143 -23.84 7.65 -0.46
N ALA A 144 -24.39 8.65 0.22
CA ALA A 144 -24.42 10.02 -0.30
C ALA A 144 -23.00 10.58 -0.39
N VAL A 145 -22.68 11.23 -1.51
CA VAL A 145 -21.37 11.86 -1.74
C VAL A 145 -21.13 13.09 -0.84
N PRO A 146 -22.10 14.01 -0.64
CA PRO A 146 -21.82 15.28 0.06
C PRO A 146 -21.21 15.13 1.47
N PRO A 147 -21.66 14.19 2.33
CA PRO A 147 -21.06 13.99 3.65
C PRO A 147 -19.60 13.49 3.63
N LEU A 148 -19.14 12.94 2.51
CA LEU A 148 -17.77 12.44 2.35
C LEU A 148 -16.79 13.53 1.88
N LEU A 149 -17.31 14.71 1.52
CA LEU A 149 -16.52 15.81 0.99
C LEU A 149 -15.95 16.68 2.11
N ASN A 150 -14.70 17.11 1.93
CA ASN A 150 -14.06 18.19 2.66
C ASN A 150 -13.48 19.22 1.68
N ILE A 151 -13.15 20.41 2.18
CA ILE A 151 -12.49 21.45 1.40
C ILE A 151 -10.97 21.29 1.56
N GLU A 152 -10.25 21.17 0.45
CA GLU A 152 -8.78 21.22 0.39
C GLU A 152 -8.32 22.32 -0.57
N ARG A 153 -7.22 23.00 -0.21
CA ARG A 153 -6.60 24.01 -1.08
C ARG A 153 -5.59 23.36 -2.01
N ARG A 154 -5.88 23.35 -3.32
CA ARG A 154 -5.01 22.80 -4.37
C ARG A 154 -4.71 23.86 -5.43
N ALA A 155 -3.42 24.06 -5.72
CA ALA A 155 -2.95 25.12 -6.61
C ALA A 155 -3.54 26.51 -6.27
N GLY A 156 -3.61 26.83 -4.97
CA GLY A 156 -4.13 28.10 -4.47
C GLY A 156 -5.66 28.27 -4.51
N LYS A 157 -6.42 27.25 -4.92
CA LYS A 157 -7.89 27.29 -4.97
C LYS A 157 -8.50 26.23 -4.05
N ASP A 158 -9.61 26.59 -3.42
CA ASP A 158 -10.36 25.67 -2.56
C ASP A 158 -11.22 24.75 -3.43
N LYS A 159 -11.08 23.44 -3.24
CA LYS A 159 -11.79 22.43 -4.03
C LYS A 159 -12.45 21.41 -3.09
N PRO A 160 -13.72 21.01 -3.35
CA PRO A 160 -14.33 19.89 -2.65
C PRO A 160 -13.67 18.59 -3.11
N VAL A 161 -13.22 17.79 -2.16
CA VAL A 161 -12.55 16.51 -2.41
C VAL A 161 -12.99 15.49 -1.37
N ILE A 162 -12.89 14.21 -1.70
CA ILE A 162 -13.06 13.14 -0.71
C ILE A 162 -11.72 12.94 -0.01
N ARG A 163 -11.73 12.99 1.32
CA ARG A 163 -10.54 12.75 2.14
C ARG A 163 -10.03 11.33 1.92
N LYS A 164 -8.72 11.18 1.71
CA LYS A 164 -8.08 9.85 1.70
C LYS A 164 -8.17 9.24 3.10
N ALA A 165 -8.75 8.04 3.21
CA ALA A 165 -8.63 7.23 4.41
C ALA A 165 -7.19 6.72 4.52
N LEU A 166 -6.53 7.03 5.63
CA LEU A 166 -5.18 6.54 5.96
C LEU A 166 -5.30 5.40 6.96
N THR A 167 -4.20 4.68 7.20
CA THR A 167 -4.16 3.65 8.24
C THR A 167 -4.47 4.24 9.61
N GLU A 168 -5.44 3.65 10.29
CA GLU A 168 -5.77 3.95 11.69
C GLU A 168 -4.76 3.25 12.61
N LEU A 169 -3.98 4.02 13.36
CA LEU A 169 -2.90 3.50 14.23
C LEU A 169 -3.44 2.82 15.50
N ASP A 170 -4.68 3.10 15.86
CA ASP A 170 -5.46 2.46 16.92
C ASP A 170 -6.39 1.35 16.38
N GLY A 171 -6.43 1.15 15.06
CA GLY A 171 -7.24 0.13 14.40
C GLY A 171 -6.69 -1.29 14.58
N ALA A 172 -7.58 -2.28 14.49
CA ALA A 172 -7.22 -3.70 14.66
C ALA A 172 -6.12 -4.20 13.72
N PRO A 173 -6.05 -3.80 12.42
CA PRO A 173 -4.95 -4.21 11.54
C PRO A 173 -3.58 -3.73 12.01
N PHE A 174 -3.46 -2.47 12.46
CA PHE A 174 -2.19 -1.94 12.94
C PHE A 174 -1.82 -2.53 14.30
N ALA A 175 -2.79 -2.74 15.19
CA ALA A 175 -2.57 -3.43 16.46
C ALA A 175 -1.99 -4.84 16.25
N ALA A 176 -2.47 -5.59 15.25
CA ALA A 176 -1.93 -6.91 14.89
C ALA A 176 -0.44 -6.83 14.47
N LEU A 177 -0.09 -5.85 13.63
CA LEU A 177 1.29 -5.60 13.22
C LEU A 177 2.15 -5.22 14.42
N ALA A 178 1.70 -4.28 15.25
CA ALA A 178 2.44 -3.80 16.41
C ALA A 178 2.71 -4.92 17.43
N ALA A 179 1.76 -5.83 17.62
CA ALA A 179 1.91 -6.96 18.54
C ALA A 179 2.97 -7.98 18.09
N CYS A 180 3.26 -8.08 16.79
CA CYS A 180 4.14 -9.13 16.26
C CYS A 180 5.48 -8.62 15.71
N ARG A 181 5.56 -7.35 15.29
CA ARG A 181 6.71 -6.82 14.52
C ARG A 181 8.05 -6.97 15.23
N ASP A 182 8.09 -6.89 16.56
CA ASP A 182 9.34 -7.00 17.32
C ASP A 182 9.88 -8.44 17.28
N ALA A 183 9.00 -9.44 17.36
CA ALA A 183 9.36 -10.85 17.19
C ALA A 183 9.75 -11.16 15.73
N TRP A 184 9.02 -10.60 14.76
CA TRP A 184 9.30 -10.76 13.33
C TRP A 184 10.60 -10.07 12.88
N ALA A 185 11.06 -9.04 13.59
CA ALA A 185 12.28 -8.33 13.25
C ALA A 185 13.57 -9.15 13.48
N VAL A 186 13.51 -10.14 14.37
CA VAL A 186 14.68 -10.96 14.78
C VAL A 186 14.55 -12.44 14.44
N GLY A 187 13.33 -12.97 14.32
CA GLY A 187 13.09 -14.38 13.99
C GLY A 187 12.60 -14.58 12.56
N ASP A 188 12.85 -15.77 12.02
CA ASP A 188 12.43 -16.18 10.68
C ASP A 188 10.95 -16.61 10.67
N TRP A 189 10.04 -15.63 10.80
CA TRP A 189 8.58 -15.84 10.86
C TRP A 189 7.90 -15.60 9.50
N TYR A 190 8.48 -16.13 8.42
CA TYR A 190 7.95 -15.92 7.08
C TYR A 190 6.64 -16.67 6.84
N ARG A 191 5.71 -16.01 6.14
CA ARG A 191 4.52 -16.66 5.58
C ARG A 191 4.67 -16.69 4.06
N THR A 192 4.40 -17.85 3.47
CA THR A 192 4.51 -18.06 2.02
C THR A 192 3.12 -18.24 1.42
N PRO A 193 2.36 -17.14 1.18
CA PRO A 193 1.07 -17.26 0.53
C PRO A 193 1.24 -17.80 -0.89
N GLY A 194 0.37 -18.74 -1.28
CA GLY A 194 0.32 -19.23 -2.66
C GLY A 194 -0.29 -18.22 -3.63
N PRO A 195 -0.29 -18.53 -4.94
CA PRO A 195 -1.00 -17.75 -5.95
C PRO A 195 -2.50 -17.67 -5.67
N ILE A 196 -3.16 -16.64 -6.21
CA ILE A 196 -4.63 -16.51 -6.18
C ILE A 196 -5.25 -17.78 -6.79
N GLN A 197 -6.14 -18.41 -6.03
CA GLN A 197 -6.92 -19.56 -6.49
C GLN A 197 -8.28 -19.07 -7.00
N PHE A 198 -8.71 -19.57 -8.15
CA PHE A 198 -10.02 -19.23 -8.75
C PHE A 198 -11.08 -20.32 -8.53
N GLN A 199 -10.67 -21.48 -8.02
CA GLN A 199 -11.50 -22.65 -7.78
C GLN A 199 -11.09 -23.32 -6.46
N GLY A 200 -11.99 -24.10 -5.88
CA GLY A 200 -11.77 -24.81 -4.60
C GLY A 200 -11.85 -23.90 -3.38
N GLY A 201 -11.64 -24.46 -2.18
CA GLY A 201 -11.83 -23.74 -0.92
C GLY A 201 -10.91 -22.55 -0.69
N GLY A 202 -9.83 -22.41 -1.47
CA GLY A 202 -8.90 -21.30 -1.37
C GLY A 202 -9.29 -20.03 -2.14
N CYS A 203 -10.42 -20.01 -2.86
CA CYS A 203 -10.80 -18.86 -3.67
C CYS A 203 -11.56 -17.76 -2.89
N ASP A 204 -12.13 -18.09 -1.73
CA ASP A 204 -13.00 -17.19 -0.95
C ASP A 204 -12.25 -16.36 0.11
N TYR A 205 -10.92 -16.34 0.07
CA TYR A 205 -10.13 -15.55 1.03
C TYR A 205 -10.29 -14.04 0.81
N THR A 206 -10.47 -13.32 1.92
CA THR A 206 -10.43 -11.86 1.98
C THR A 206 -9.12 -11.37 2.58
N SER A 207 -8.83 -10.07 2.42
CA SER A 207 -7.62 -9.49 3.00
C SER A 207 -7.62 -9.61 4.52
N VAL A 208 -6.42 -9.74 5.11
CA VAL A 208 -6.27 -9.76 6.58
C VAL A 208 -6.84 -8.48 7.19
N SER A 209 -6.64 -7.32 6.55
CA SER A 209 -7.20 -6.05 7.00
C SER A 209 -8.73 -6.09 7.14
N LEU A 210 -9.44 -6.57 6.10
CA LEU A 210 -10.91 -6.63 6.13
C LEU A 210 -11.42 -7.57 7.23
N ARG A 211 -10.77 -8.72 7.40
CA ARG A 211 -11.11 -9.68 8.46
C ARG A 211 -10.90 -9.11 9.85
N LEU A 212 -9.82 -8.36 10.08
CA LEU A 212 -9.54 -7.75 11.37
C LEU A 212 -10.47 -6.56 11.66
N GLU A 213 -10.77 -5.73 10.66
CA GLU A 213 -11.69 -4.59 10.80
C GLU A 213 -13.12 -5.02 11.11
N LEU A 214 -13.64 -6.05 10.41
CA LEU A 214 -15.02 -6.50 10.58
C LEU A 214 -15.18 -7.61 11.63
N GLY A 215 -14.13 -8.40 11.90
CA GLY A 215 -14.13 -9.47 12.90
C GLY A 215 -13.69 -9.04 14.31
N GLY A 216 -13.18 -7.82 14.46
CA GLY A 216 -12.83 -7.21 15.74
C GLY A 216 -11.80 -8.01 16.55
N ALA A 217 -11.95 -7.98 17.88
CA ALA A 217 -11.00 -8.60 18.81
C ALA A 217 -10.90 -10.14 18.67
N ALA A 218 -11.99 -10.81 18.24
CA ALA A 218 -12.01 -12.25 18.03
C ALA A 218 -11.12 -12.65 16.84
N ALA A 219 -11.29 -11.97 15.69
CA ALA A 219 -10.44 -12.19 14.52
C ALA A 219 -8.97 -11.85 14.78
N LEU A 220 -8.70 -10.82 15.59
CA LEU A 220 -7.35 -10.50 16.03
C LEU A 220 -6.74 -11.64 16.85
N LYS A 221 -7.48 -12.17 17.84
CA LYS A 221 -7.02 -13.29 18.66
C LYS A 221 -6.74 -14.54 17.81
N GLU A 222 -7.64 -14.85 16.89
CA GLU A 222 -7.48 -15.96 15.95
C GLU A 222 -6.23 -15.77 15.09
N TYR A 223 -6.07 -14.60 14.46
CA TYR A 223 -4.93 -14.28 13.61
C TYR A 223 -3.58 -14.42 14.34
N LEU A 224 -3.52 -13.92 15.58
CA LEU A 224 -2.34 -14.03 16.43
C LEU A 224 -2.07 -15.48 16.82
N SER A 225 -3.10 -16.26 17.14
CA SER A 225 -2.95 -17.68 17.51
C SER A 225 -2.50 -18.58 16.34
N ALA A 226 -2.94 -18.27 15.12
CA ALA A 226 -2.56 -19.01 13.91
C ALA A 226 -1.10 -18.76 13.47
N GLY A 227 -0.42 -17.77 14.05
CA GLY A 227 0.94 -17.39 13.67
C GLY A 227 2.07 -18.09 14.43
N PHE A 228 1.77 -18.88 15.47
CA PHE A 228 2.78 -19.49 16.34
C PHE A 228 2.90 -21.01 16.21
N ASN A 229 2.13 -21.65 15.32
CA ASN A 229 2.15 -23.10 15.16
C ASN A 229 1.98 -23.50 13.69
N THR A 230 3.09 -23.86 13.05
CA THR A 230 3.23 -25.08 12.23
C THR A 230 4.72 -25.32 12.03
N THR A 231 5.32 -26.11 12.91
CA THR A 231 6.36 -27.05 12.50
C THR A 231 5.73 -27.97 11.44
N ASP A 232 5.85 -27.62 10.17
CA ASP A 232 5.83 -28.62 9.10
C ASP A 232 7.25 -29.19 8.98
N ASP A 233 7.67 -29.86 10.05
CA ASP A 233 8.83 -30.75 10.08
C ASP A 233 8.34 -32.11 10.55
N ALA A 234 8.15 -33.04 9.61
CA ALA A 234 8.65 -34.42 9.68
C ALA A 234 7.92 -35.28 8.63
N GLY A 235 8.72 -35.95 7.80
CA GLY A 235 8.23 -36.79 6.73
C GLY A 235 7.58 -38.08 7.22
N ASP A 236 6.59 -38.51 6.45
CA ASP A 236 6.16 -39.89 6.39
C ASP A 236 6.47 -40.43 4.99
N ALA A 237 7.61 -41.10 4.88
CA ALA A 237 7.93 -42.03 3.81
C ALA A 237 8.87 -43.09 4.39
N GLY A 238 8.39 -43.79 5.43
CA GLY A 238 9.03 -44.95 6.01
C GLY A 238 8.12 -46.17 5.88
N GLY A 239 8.43 -47.02 4.90
CA GLY A 239 8.09 -48.44 4.96
C GLY A 239 6.93 -48.88 4.06
N ASP A 240 7.27 -49.43 2.89
CA ASP A 240 6.51 -50.57 2.38
C ASP A 240 7.50 -51.71 2.09
N GLY A 241 7.43 -52.71 2.96
CA GLY A 241 8.18 -53.95 2.93
C GLY A 241 7.24 -55.03 3.44
N GLY A 242 6.55 -55.66 2.50
CA GLY A 242 5.65 -56.80 2.66
C GLY A 242 5.40 -57.44 1.31
#